data_AF-F0T6Q4-F1
#
_entry.id   AF-F0T6Q4-F1
#
_cell.length_a   1.000
_cell.length_b   1.000
_cell.length_c   1.000
_cell.angle_alpha   90.00
_cell.angle_beta   90.00
_cell.angle_gamma   90.00
#
_symmetry.space_group_name_H-M   'P 1'
#
loop_
_entity.id
_entity.type
_entity.pdbx_description
1 polymer ?
#
loop_
_entity_poly.entity_id
_entity_poly.type
_entity_poly.pdbx_seq_one_letter_code
_entity_poly.pdbx_strand_id
1 'polypeptide(L)'
;MNWKLLGLGACVNAILTGIITIIYLPLAFIGPFTGGFLVSYLSKGYEDYNGIDWKDGAVVGAISGLIGGLILALLFIWLGTWNAALESLTGNNLILISYVILQVTVLLSFILGLIGGVVGVALKN
;
A
#
# COMPACT_ATOMS: atom_id res chain seq x y z
N MET A 1 2.75 -42.89 1.03
CA MET A 1 2.61 -41.42 0.83
C MET A 1 2.05 -41.18 -0.56
N ASN A 2 0.87 -40.59 -0.69
CA ASN A 2 0.17 -40.50 -1.98
C ASN A 2 0.64 -39.26 -2.75
N TRP A 3 1.74 -39.41 -3.51
CA TRP A 3 2.40 -38.36 -4.27
C TRP A 3 1.47 -37.58 -5.22
N LYS A 4 0.40 -38.22 -5.71
CA LYS A 4 -0.63 -37.57 -6.54
C LYS A 4 -1.45 -36.53 -5.75
N LEU A 5 -1.78 -36.84 -4.49
CA LEU A 5 -2.52 -35.92 -3.62
C LEU A 5 -1.65 -34.72 -3.21
N LEU A 6 -0.35 -34.95 -3.01
CA LEU A 6 0.63 -33.91 -2.69
C LEU A 6 0.83 -32.94 -3.89
N GLY A 7 0.92 -33.48 -5.10
CA GLY A 7 1.00 -32.68 -6.33
C GLY A 7 -0.26 -31.87 -6.62
N LEU A 8 -1.45 -32.45 -6.39
CA LEU A 8 -2.72 -31.73 -6.54
C LEU A 8 -2.84 -30.57 -5.52
N GLY A 9 -2.45 -30.81 -4.26
CA GLY A 9 -2.42 -29.79 -3.22
C GLY A 9 -1.47 -28.64 -3.53
N ALA A 10 -0.29 -28.93 -4.07
CA ALA A 10 0.67 -27.91 -4.51
C ALA A 10 0.12 -27.06 -5.67
N CYS A 11 -0.55 -27.68 -6.66
CA CYS A 11 -1.19 -26.95 -7.76
C CYS A 11 -2.31 -26.02 -7.28
N VAL A 12 -3.20 -26.52 -6.42
CA VAL A 12 -4.29 -25.70 -5.86
C VAL A 12 -3.74 -24.53 -5.05
N ASN A 13 -2.70 -24.78 -4.23
CA ASN A 13 -2.03 -23.73 -3.48
C ASN A 13 -1.41 -22.67 -4.41
N ALA A 14 -0.68 -23.09 -5.44
CA ALA A 14 -0.06 -22.17 -6.40
C ALA A 14 -1.09 -21.30 -7.14
N ILE A 15 -2.24 -21.88 -7.52
CA ILE A 15 -3.34 -21.14 -8.15
C ILE A 15 -3.94 -20.13 -7.17
N LEU A 16 -4.22 -20.54 -5.92
CA LEU A 16 -4.74 -19.63 -4.89
C LEU A 16 -3.78 -18.47 -4.61
N THR A 17 -2.49 -18.78 -4.45
CA THR A 17 -1.44 -17.78 -4.25
C THR A 17 -1.36 -16.81 -5.43
N GLY A 18 -1.47 -17.31 -6.66
CA GLY A 18 -1.50 -16.48 -7.87
C GLY A 18 -2.68 -15.51 -7.88
N ILE A 19 -3.89 -15.98 -7.59
CA ILE A 19 -5.10 -15.14 -7.54
C ILE A 19 -4.98 -14.07 -6.45
N ILE A 20 -4.55 -14.45 -5.25
CA ILE A 20 -4.37 -13.51 -4.13
C ILE A 20 -3.34 -12.45 -4.49
N THR A 21 -2.23 -12.83 -5.14
CA THR A 21 -1.21 -11.89 -5.60
C THR A 21 -1.78 -10.90 -6.61
N ILE A 22 -2.55 -11.37 -7.60
CA ILE A 22 -3.17 -10.51 -8.62
C ILE A 22 -4.16 -9.51 -8.00
N ILE A 23 -4.83 -9.84 -6.90
CA ILE A 23 -5.79 -8.95 -6.24
C ILE A 23 -5.09 -7.99 -5.27
N TYR A 24 -4.23 -8.51 -4.40
CA TYR A 24 -3.61 -7.71 -3.35
C TYR A 24 -2.50 -6.80 -3.87
N LEU A 25 -1.78 -7.21 -4.93
CA LEU A 25 -0.69 -6.41 -5.49
C LEU A 25 -1.25 -5.08 -6.02
N PRO A 26 -2.24 -5.02 -6.93
CA PRO A 26 -2.83 -3.75 -7.35
C PRO A 26 -3.38 -2.93 -6.19
N LEU A 27 -4.03 -3.53 -5.19
CA LEU A 27 -4.55 -2.79 -4.04
C LEU A 27 -3.43 -2.13 -3.21
N ALA A 28 -2.30 -2.82 -3.03
CA ALA A 28 -1.14 -2.30 -2.32
C ALA A 28 -0.47 -1.11 -3.05
N PHE A 29 -0.60 -1.02 -4.38
CA PHE A 29 -0.05 0.10 -5.17
C PHE A 29 -1.07 1.22 -5.43
N ILE A 30 -2.30 0.85 -5.81
CA ILE A 30 -3.37 1.78 -6.20
C ILE A 30 -3.99 2.44 -4.97
N GLY A 31 -4.14 1.72 -3.86
CA GLY A 31 -4.73 2.25 -2.63
C GLY A 31 -3.99 3.49 -2.12
N PRO A 32 -2.66 3.42 -1.90
CA PRO A 32 -1.87 4.57 -1.46
C PRO A 32 -1.91 5.73 -2.44
N PHE A 33 -1.77 5.46 -3.74
CA PHE A 33 -1.84 6.49 -4.78
C PHE A 33 -3.19 7.21 -4.79
N THR A 34 -4.29 6.45 -4.83
CA THR A 34 -5.65 7.02 -4.85
C THR A 34 -6.01 7.72 -3.54
N GLY A 35 -5.56 7.19 -2.40
CA GLY A 35 -5.72 7.85 -1.10
C GLY A 35 -5.00 9.20 -1.05
N GLY A 36 -3.73 9.25 -1.48
CA GLY A 36 -2.98 10.49 -1.56
C GLY A 36 -3.61 11.50 -2.53
N PHE A 37 -4.06 11.03 -3.68
CA PHE A 37 -4.78 11.82 -4.68
C PHE A 37 -6.07 12.42 -4.12
N LEU A 38 -6.95 11.60 -3.52
CA LEU A 38 -8.24 12.04 -3.01
C LEU A 38 -8.11 13.04 -1.87
N VAL A 39 -7.18 12.80 -0.93
CA VAL A 39 -6.94 13.74 0.18
C VAL A 39 -6.52 15.10 -0.38
N SER A 40 -5.63 15.13 -1.36
CA SER A 40 -5.07 16.37 -1.89
C SER A 40 -6.04 17.11 -2.80
N TYR A 41 -6.80 16.38 -3.62
CA TYR A 41 -7.83 16.93 -4.51
C TYR A 41 -9.03 17.47 -3.71
N LEU A 42 -9.52 16.72 -2.71
CA LEU A 42 -10.70 17.09 -1.93
C LEU A 42 -10.40 18.02 -0.75
N SER A 43 -9.13 18.21 -0.37
CA SER A 43 -8.74 19.13 0.69
C SER A 43 -9.16 20.57 0.36
N LYS A 44 -10.06 21.12 1.17
CA LYS A 44 -10.53 22.51 1.10
C LYS A 44 -9.66 23.50 1.90
N GLY A 45 -8.69 23.01 2.67
CA GLY A 45 -7.96 23.81 3.65
C GLY A 45 -6.96 24.83 3.08
N TYR A 46 -6.62 24.71 1.80
CA TYR A 46 -5.68 25.60 1.10
C TYR A 46 -6.37 26.39 -0.02
N GLU A 47 -7.69 26.61 0.07
CA GLU A 47 -8.52 27.23 -0.98
C GLU A 47 -8.18 28.69 -1.33
N ASP A 48 -7.21 29.32 -0.67
CA ASP A 48 -6.67 30.60 -1.12
C ASP A 48 -5.38 30.40 -1.94
N TYR A 49 -5.51 29.74 -3.09
CA TYR A 49 -4.45 29.63 -4.11
C TYR A 49 -4.28 30.95 -4.90
N ASN A 50 -4.82 32.08 -4.43
CA ASN A 50 -4.55 33.39 -5.01
C ASN A 50 -3.09 33.80 -4.70
N GLY A 51 -2.16 33.41 -5.57
CA GLY A 51 -0.75 33.81 -5.52
C GLY A 51 0.23 32.72 -5.06
N ILE A 52 -0.22 31.47 -4.91
CA ILE A 52 0.64 30.33 -4.54
C ILE A 52 1.32 29.77 -5.80
N ASP A 53 2.65 29.74 -5.81
CA ASP A 53 3.46 29.20 -6.91
C ASP A 53 3.21 27.67 -7.04
N TRP A 54 3.31 27.10 -8.25
CA TRP A 54 3.06 25.66 -8.50
C TRP A 54 3.90 24.76 -7.58
N LYS A 55 5.06 25.25 -7.17
CA LYS A 55 5.97 24.64 -6.20
C LYS A 55 5.34 24.42 -4.83
N ASP A 56 4.62 25.41 -4.32
CA ASP A 56 4.00 25.35 -3.00
C ASP A 56 2.79 24.41 -3.01
N GLY A 57 2.04 24.36 -4.12
CA GLY A 57 0.99 23.35 -4.33
C GLY A 57 1.52 21.92 -4.35
N ALA A 58 2.68 21.68 -4.98
CA ALA A 58 3.32 20.37 -4.98
C ALA A 58 3.79 19.95 -3.58
N VAL A 59 4.30 20.88 -2.76
CA VAL A 59 4.69 20.60 -1.38
C VAL A 59 3.49 20.26 -0.51
N VAL A 60 2.37 21.00 -0.65
CA VAL A 60 1.13 20.70 0.05
C VAL A 60 0.58 19.34 -0.35
N GLY A 61 0.54 19.04 -1.64
CA GLY A 61 0.13 17.74 -2.18
C GLY A 61 1.01 16.58 -1.70
N ALA A 62 2.32 16.81 -1.61
CA ALA A 62 3.25 15.86 -1.03
C ALA A 62 2.93 15.58 0.44
N ILE A 63 2.69 16.60 1.26
CA ILE A 63 2.38 16.45 2.69
C ILE A 63 1.06 15.71 2.89
N SER A 64 0.00 16.07 2.16
CA SER A 64 -1.29 15.37 2.23
C SER A 64 -1.22 13.93 1.71
N GLY A 65 -0.47 13.71 0.63
CA GLY A 65 -0.18 12.39 0.10
C GLY A 65 0.60 11.50 1.07
N LEU A 66 1.55 12.09 1.80
CA LEU A 66 2.35 11.45 2.84
C LEU A 66 1.49 11.05 4.04
N ILE A 67 0.54 11.91 4.45
CA ILE A 67 -0.44 11.58 5.50
C ILE A 67 -1.33 10.41 5.08
N GLY A 68 -1.85 10.44 3.84
CA GLY A 68 -2.66 9.34 3.29
C GLY A 68 -1.89 8.02 3.17
N GLY A 69 -0.64 8.10 2.72
CA GLY A 69 0.28 6.95 2.65
C GLY A 69 0.65 6.40 4.03
N LEU A 70 0.85 7.25 5.04
CA LEU A 70 1.18 6.85 6.40
C LEU A 70 0.01 6.10 7.06
N ILE A 71 -1.23 6.57 6.88
CA ILE A 71 -2.43 5.89 7.41
C ILE A 71 -2.55 4.48 6.84
N LEU A 72 -2.35 4.32 5.52
CA LEU A 72 -2.39 3.01 4.86
C LEU A 72 -1.22 2.13 5.28
N ALA A 73 -0.02 2.69 5.40
CA ALA A 73 1.16 1.98 5.91
C ALA A 73 0.92 1.41 7.31
N LEU A 74 0.36 2.22 8.23
CA LEU A 74 0.00 1.79 9.58
C LEU A 74 -1.05 0.67 9.56
N LEU A 75 -2.03 0.75 8.66
CA LEU A 75 -3.05 -0.28 8.47
C LEU A 75 -2.43 -1.61 7.99
N PHE A 76 -1.50 -1.54 7.04
CA PHE A 76 -0.75 -2.71 6.53
C PHE A 76 0.16 -3.32 7.59
N ILE A 77 0.84 -2.51 8.39
CA ILE A 77 1.65 -3.00 9.52
C ILE A 77 0.76 -3.74 10.50
N TRP A 78 -0.38 -3.17 10.88
CA TRP A 78 -1.32 -3.79 11.80
C TRP A 78 -1.87 -5.13 11.27
N LEU A 79 -2.27 -5.20 10.00
CA LEU A 79 -2.68 -6.45 9.34
C LEU A 79 -1.52 -7.48 9.28
N GLY A 80 -0.30 -7.01 9.06
CA GLY A 80 0.91 -7.84 9.05
C GLY A 80 1.21 -8.50 10.40
N THR A 81 1.02 -7.79 11.51
CA THR A 81 1.21 -8.35 12.86
C THR A 81 0.24 -9.47 13.18
N TRP A 82 -1.01 -9.39 12.69
CA TRP A 82 -1.99 -10.47 12.82
C TRP A 82 -1.56 -11.72 12.06
N ASN A 83 -1.09 -11.58 10.82
CA ASN A 83 -0.57 -12.71 10.05
C ASN A 83 0.67 -13.34 10.69
N ALA A 84 1.59 -12.52 11.20
CA ALA A 84 2.77 -13.02 11.90
C ALA A 84 2.44 -13.80 13.19
N ALA A 85 1.42 -13.36 13.94
CA ALA A 85 0.93 -14.08 15.12
C ALA A 85 0.35 -15.46 14.75
N LEU A 86 -0.43 -15.52 13.66
CA LEU A 86 -0.98 -16.75 13.09
C LEU A 86 0.10 -17.72 12.60
N GLU A 87 1.16 -17.22 11.96
CA GLU A 87 2.28 -18.04 11.47
C GLU A 87 3.22 -18.51 12.60
N SER A 88 3.31 -17.80 13.72
CA SER A 88 4.12 -18.25 14.87
C SER A 88 3.64 -19.58 15.47
N LEU A 89 2.36 -19.93 15.28
CA LEU A 89 1.77 -21.20 15.68
C LEU A 89 2.19 -22.38 14.79
N THR A 90 2.67 -22.12 13.56
CA THR A 90 3.05 -23.15 12.57
C THR A 90 4.56 -23.36 12.42
N GLY A 91 5.39 -22.57 13.12
CA GLY A 91 6.82 -22.84 13.32
C GLY A 91 7.70 -22.73 12.08
N ASN A 92 7.34 -21.89 11.11
CA ASN A 92 8.04 -21.78 9.83
C ASN A 92 8.84 -20.47 9.69
N ASN A 93 10.01 -20.50 9.03
CA ASN A 93 10.89 -19.34 8.78
C ASN A 93 10.30 -18.31 7.78
N LEU A 94 9.05 -18.49 7.36
CA LEU A 94 8.30 -17.56 6.49
C LEU A 94 8.17 -16.16 7.09
N ILE A 95 8.17 -16.05 8.42
CA ILE A 95 8.01 -14.78 9.14
C ILE A 95 9.05 -13.73 8.70
N LEU A 96 10.31 -14.12 8.55
CA LEU A 96 11.38 -13.16 8.19
C LEU A 96 11.20 -12.63 6.76
N ILE A 97 10.85 -13.50 5.82
CA ILE A 97 10.66 -13.14 4.41
C ILE A 97 9.42 -12.26 4.26
N SER A 98 8.31 -12.65 4.89
CA SER A 98 7.06 -11.88 4.92
C SER A 98 7.25 -10.49 5.53
N TYR A 99 8.06 -10.39 6.58
CA TYR A 99 8.37 -9.11 7.23
C TYR A 99 9.16 -8.15 6.31
N VAL A 100 10.19 -8.66 5.61
CA VAL A 100 10.96 -7.85 4.64
C VAL A 100 10.09 -7.35 3.50
N ILE A 101 9.24 -8.22 2.95
CA ILE A 101 8.29 -7.85 1.88
C ILE A 101 7.32 -6.76 2.37
N LEU A 102 6.83 -6.89 3.60
CA LEU A 102 5.92 -5.91 4.19
C LEU A 102 6.61 -4.54 4.36
N GLN A 103 7.85 -4.49 4.85
CA GLN A 103 8.60 -3.23 4.96
C GLN A 103 8.79 -2.55 3.60
N VAL A 104 9.17 -3.30 2.56
CA VAL A 104 9.33 -2.76 1.19
C VAL A 104 8.00 -2.25 0.65
N THR A 105 6.90 -2.97 0.90
CA THR A 105 5.55 -2.58 0.48
C THR A 105 5.08 -1.30 1.17
N VAL A 106 5.40 -1.13 2.46
CA VAL A 106 5.12 0.10 3.22
C VAL A 106 5.88 1.29 2.64
N LEU A 107 7.17 1.13 2.33
CA LEU A 107 7.96 2.19 1.70
C LEU A 107 7.42 2.59 0.33
N LEU A 108 7.06 1.61 -0.50
CA LEU A 108 6.45 1.86 -1.81
C LEU A 108 5.09 2.57 -1.68
N SER A 109 4.26 2.14 -0.74
CA SER A 109 2.98 2.79 -0.43
C SER A 109 3.16 4.27 -0.07
N PHE A 110 4.19 4.57 0.72
CA PHE A 110 4.50 5.93 1.12
C PHE A 110 4.87 6.81 -0.08
N ILE A 111 5.76 6.33 -0.94
CA ILE A 111 6.17 7.03 -2.17
C ILE A 111 4.96 7.25 -3.09
N LEU A 112 4.11 6.23 -3.26
CA LEU A 112 2.93 6.31 -4.13
C LEU A 112 1.86 7.26 -3.59
N GLY A 113 1.65 7.28 -2.27
CA GLY A 113 0.78 8.27 -1.64
C GLY A 113 1.27 9.69 -1.88
N LEU A 114 2.58 9.91 -1.76
CA LEU A 114 3.24 11.18 -2.03
C LEU A 114 3.01 11.63 -3.49
N ILE A 115 3.26 10.75 -4.46
CA ILE A 115 3.02 11.01 -5.89
C ILE A 115 1.54 11.28 -6.14
N GLY A 116 0.65 10.45 -5.59
CA GLY A 116 -0.79 10.61 -5.73
C GLY A 116 -1.25 11.98 -5.23
N GLY A 117 -0.71 12.44 -4.10
CA GLY A 117 -1.05 13.75 -3.55
C GLY A 117 -0.55 14.93 -4.36
N VAL A 118 0.67 14.88 -4.90
CA VAL A 118 1.18 15.89 -5.84
C VAL A 118 0.30 15.97 -7.08
N VAL A 119 -0.07 14.81 -7.65
CA VAL A 119 -0.98 14.74 -8.81
C VAL A 119 -2.37 15.29 -8.47
N GLY A 120 -2.87 15.04 -7.26
CA GLY A 120 -4.15 15.56 -6.77
C GLY A 120 -4.22 17.08 -6.73
N VAL A 121 -3.14 17.75 -6.31
CA VAL A 121 -3.07 19.23 -6.36
C VAL A 121 -2.86 19.73 -7.79
N ALA A 122 -2.00 19.07 -8.57
CA ALA A 122 -1.73 19.46 -9.95
C ALA A 122 -2.95 19.41 -10.88
N LEU A 123 -3.92 18.52 -10.60
CA LEU A 123 -5.19 18.44 -11.34
C LEU A 123 -6.28 19.36 -10.76
N LYS A 124 -6.08 19.89 -9.57
CA LYS A 124 -7.02 20.82 -8.91
C LYS A 124 -6.74 22.27 -9.31
N ASN A 125 -5.46 22.64 -9.44
CA ASN A 125 -5.00 23.92 -9.96
C ASN A 125 -5.18 24.00 -11.48
#